data_AF-A0A4Q4WPT0-F1
#
_entry.id   AF-A0A4Q4WPT0-F1
#
_cell.length_a   1.000
_cell.length_b   1.000
_cell.length_c   1.000
_cell.angle_alpha   90.00
_cell.angle_beta   90.00
_cell.angle_gamma   90.00
#
_symmetry.space_group_name_H-M   'P 1'
#
loop_
_entity.id
_entity.type
_entity.pdbx_description
1 polymer ?
#
loop_
_entity_poly.entity_id
_entity_poly.type
_entity_poly.pdbx_seq_one_letter_code
_entity_poly.pdbx_strand_id
1 'polypeptide(L)'
;MSRSTNLFITLIRTHHITSRKKLQRVKRAARQLVVPFVLVRSGGSPGIMYAEGPHESGVTDWVNAVKNLRYKDFQCAQKPMTRPVNVDEQTKYDGFNEVASVTEFSEVMQRKGLTAWWKAGMGYKVKE
;
A
#
# COMPACT_ATOMS: atom_id res chain seq x y z
N MET A 1 21.39 4.49 5.26
CA MET A 1 21.47 4.74 3.80
C MET A 1 20.30 4.01 3.17
N SER A 2 19.47 4.67 2.36
CA SER A 2 18.39 3.98 1.65
C SER A 2 18.95 3.26 0.42
N ARG A 3 18.60 1.99 0.23
CA ARG A 3 18.94 1.23 -0.98
C ARG A 3 17.73 1.21 -1.90
N SER A 4 17.92 1.60 -3.16
CA SER A 4 16.86 1.47 -4.16
C SER A 4 16.83 0.03 -4.67
N THR A 5 15.68 -0.62 -4.59
CA THR A 5 15.45 -2.00 -5.05
C THR A 5 14.22 -2.04 -5.96
N ASN A 6 14.28 -2.82 -7.04
CA ASN A 6 13.10 -3.05 -7.88
C ASN A 6 12.14 -4.01 -7.16
N LEU A 7 10.97 -3.50 -6.79
CA LEU A 7 9.91 -4.26 -6.13
C LEU A 7 8.61 -4.14 -6.92
N PHE A 8 7.77 -5.17 -6.83
CA PHE A 8 6.39 -5.07 -7.25
C PHE A 8 5.62 -4.28 -6.22
N ILE A 9 4.90 -3.25 -6.67
CA ILE A 9 4.12 -2.37 -5.81
C ILE A 9 2.68 -2.24 -6.34
N THR A 10 1.74 -1.94 -5.45
CA THR A 10 0.35 -1.66 -5.82
C THR A 10 -0.26 -0.61 -4.90
N LEU A 11 -1.28 0.09 -5.39
CA LEU A 11 -2.07 1.03 -4.61
C LEU A 11 -3.56 0.72 -4.71
N ILE A 12 -4.20 0.66 -3.55
CA ILE A 12 -5.64 0.43 -3.40
C ILE A 12 -6.26 1.64 -2.70
N ARG A 13 -7.41 2.07 -3.22
CA ARG A 13 -8.31 3.02 -2.57
C ARG A 13 -9.65 2.34 -2.28
N THR A 14 -10.27 2.79 -1.21
CA THR A 14 -11.59 2.37 -0.75
C THR A 14 -12.29 3.57 -0.12
N HIS A 15 -13.59 3.46 0.12
CA HIS A 15 -14.34 4.50 0.81
C HIS A 15 -13.79 4.75 2.24
N HIS A 16 -13.60 3.69 3.02
CA HIS A 16 -12.94 3.74 4.34
C HIS A 16 -12.46 2.35 4.76
N ILE A 17 -11.51 2.31 5.70
CA ILE A 17 -11.04 1.07 6.34
C ILE A 17 -11.20 1.23 7.86
N THR A 18 -12.40 0.93 8.38
CA THR A 18 -12.71 1.03 9.82
C THR A 18 -12.83 -0.33 10.51
N SER A 19 -13.18 -1.38 9.75
CA SER A 19 -13.35 -2.73 10.31
C SER A 19 -12.01 -3.33 10.74
N ARG A 20 -11.80 -3.44 12.06
CA ARG A 20 -10.64 -4.14 12.65
C ARG A 20 -10.55 -5.59 12.20
N LYS A 21 -11.69 -6.30 12.08
CA LYS A 21 -11.72 -7.68 11.56
C LYS A 21 -11.21 -7.77 10.12
N LYS A 22 -11.57 -6.82 9.25
CA LYS A 22 -11.05 -6.78 7.88
C LYS A 22 -9.56 -6.45 7.86
N LEU A 23 -9.10 -5.48 8.66
CA LEU A 23 -7.66 -5.18 8.81
C LEU A 23 -6.83 -6.41 9.23
N GLN A 24 -7.31 -7.20 10.19
CA GLN A 24 -6.65 -8.44 10.57
C GLN A 24 -6.58 -9.46 9.42
N ARG A 25 -7.61 -9.51 8.56
CA ARG A 25 -7.58 -10.34 7.34
C ARG A 25 -6.57 -9.82 6.32
N VAL A 26 -6.46 -8.49 6.14
CA VAL A 26 -5.43 -7.87 5.29
C VAL A 26 -4.02 -8.22 5.80
N LYS A 27 -3.77 -8.05 7.10
CA LYS A 27 -2.50 -8.41 7.75
C LYS A 27 -2.17 -9.89 7.61
N ARG A 28 -3.17 -10.77 7.81
CA ARG A 28 -3.01 -12.22 7.64
C ARG A 28 -2.67 -12.58 6.20
N ALA A 29 -3.36 -12.00 5.21
CA ALA A 29 -3.09 -12.23 3.79
C ALA A 29 -1.65 -11.82 3.43
N ALA A 30 -1.16 -10.67 3.94
CA ALA A 30 0.21 -10.23 3.70
C ALA A 30 1.24 -11.25 4.19
N ARG A 31 1.04 -11.80 5.40
CA ARG A 31 1.93 -12.85 5.96
C ARG A 31 1.89 -14.14 5.16
N GLN A 32 0.69 -14.60 4.75
CA GLN A 32 0.52 -15.87 4.03
C GLN A 32 1.07 -15.81 2.61
N LEU A 33 0.96 -14.65 1.95
CA LEU A 33 1.39 -14.43 0.57
C LEU A 33 2.80 -13.83 0.48
N VAL A 34 3.52 -13.79 1.61
CA VAL A 34 4.91 -13.31 1.70
C VAL A 34 5.06 -11.90 1.10
N VAL A 35 4.12 -11.02 1.41
CA VAL A 35 4.19 -9.59 1.07
C VAL A 35 4.90 -8.88 2.23
N PRO A 36 6.19 -8.53 2.08
CA PRO A 36 7.04 -8.11 3.19
C PRO A 36 6.65 -6.77 3.78
N PHE A 37 5.96 -5.91 3.03
CA PHE A 37 5.55 -4.60 3.53
C PHE A 37 4.18 -4.20 2.99
N VAL A 38 3.29 -3.88 3.93
CA VAL A 38 1.98 -3.31 3.69
C VAL A 38 1.83 -2.04 4.54
N LEU A 39 1.29 -0.99 3.96
CA LEU A 39 0.93 0.25 4.64
C LEU A 39 -0.56 0.52 4.45
N VAL A 40 -1.28 0.80 5.52
CA VAL A 40 -2.71 1.06 5.51
C VAL A 40 -3.02 2.36 6.22
N ARG A 41 -3.82 3.22 5.59
CA ARG A 41 -4.51 4.30 6.28
C ARG A 41 -5.90 3.83 6.68
N SER A 42 -6.17 3.77 7.98
CA SER A 42 -7.46 3.35 8.53
C SER A 42 -8.28 4.52 9.11
N GLY A 43 -9.51 4.25 9.53
CA GLY A 43 -10.35 5.19 10.29
C GLY A 43 -11.11 6.23 9.46
N GLY A 44 -10.43 6.93 8.56
CA GLY A 44 -11.01 7.99 7.72
C GLY A 44 -11.30 7.59 6.28
N SER A 45 -11.99 8.48 5.56
CA SER A 45 -12.09 8.45 4.09
C SER A 45 -11.01 9.35 3.47
N PRO A 46 -10.36 8.94 2.35
CA PRO A 46 -10.41 7.61 1.75
C PRO A 46 -9.62 6.57 2.57
N GLY A 47 -10.07 5.32 2.56
CA GLY A 47 -9.25 4.20 3.02
C GLY A 47 -8.19 3.86 1.98
N ILE A 48 -6.92 3.77 2.37
CA ILE A 48 -5.80 3.61 1.44
C ILE A 48 -4.98 2.39 1.87
N MET A 49 -4.56 1.58 0.90
CA MET A 49 -3.56 0.54 1.13
C MET A 49 -2.47 0.55 0.07
N TYR A 50 -1.24 0.31 0.51
CA TYR A 50 -0.07 0.10 -0.32
C TYR A 50 0.55 -1.24 0.08
N ALA A 51 1.06 -1.97 -0.90
CA ALA A 51 1.82 -3.19 -0.69
C ALA A 51 3.02 -3.21 -1.61
N GLU A 52 4.13 -3.77 -1.13
CA GLU A 52 5.33 -4.04 -1.93
C GLU A 52 5.89 -5.42 -1.63
N GLY A 53 6.51 -6.03 -2.64
CA GLY A 53 7.17 -7.33 -2.50
C GLY A 53 8.07 -7.70 -3.68
N PRO A 54 8.90 -8.75 -3.53
CA PRO A 54 9.85 -9.17 -4.55
C PRO A 54 9.20 -9.90 -5.74
N HIS A 55 7.98 -10.42 -5.57
CA HIS A 55 7.29 -11.23 -6.58
C HIS A 55 5.93 -10.64 -6.94
N GLU A 56 5.63 -10.58 -8.23
CA GLU A 56 4.35 -10.08 -8.76
C GLU A 56 3.15 -10.89 -8.26
N SER A 57 3.30 -12.22 -8.22
CA SER A 57 2.24 -13.14 -7.81
C SER A 57 1.78 -12.87 -6.39
N GLY A 58 2.71 -12.72 -5.43
CA GLY A 58 2.36 -12.42 -4.03
C GLY A 58 1.59 -11.11 -3.88
N VAL A 59 2.00 -10.05 -4.60
CA VAL A 59 1.30 -8.76 -4.58
C VAL A 59 -0.08 -8.87 -5.25
N THR A 60 -0.18 -9.56 -6.39
CA THR A 60 -1.44 -9.76 -7.12
C THR A 60 -2.44 -10.59 -6.32
N ASP A 61 -1.99 -11.67 -5.71
CA ASP A 61 -2.82 -12.52 -4.85
C ASP A 61 -3.28 -11.75 -3.61
N TRP A 62 -2.44 -10.86 -3.08
CA TRP A 62 -2.80 -10.02 -1.96
C TRP A 62 -3.88 -9.01 -2.36
N VAL A 63 -3.77 -8.38 -3.54
CA VAL A 63 -4.83 -7.52 -4.10
C VAL A 63 -6.15 -8.30 -4.21
N ASN A 64 -6.10 -9.55 -4.71
CA ASN A 64 -7.28 -10.41 -4.81
C ASN A 64 -7.90 -10.73 -3.45
N ALA A 65 -7.07 -11.03 -2.44
CA ALA A 65 -7.51 -11.27 -1.08
C ALA A 65 -8.19 -10.02 -0.47
N VAL A 66 -7.63 -8.82 -0.67
CA VAL A 66 -8.22 -7.55 -0.22
C VAL A 66 -9.52 -7.25 -0.95
N LYS A 67 -9.57 -7.44 -2.28
CA LYS A 67 -10.78 -7.27 -3.09
C LYS A 67 -11.95 -8.12 -2.58
N ASN A 68 -11.66 -9.35 -2.16
CA ASN A 68 -12.65 -10.28 -1.60
C ASN A 68 -13.21 -9.86 -0.23
N LEU A 69 -12.60 -8.86 0.43
CA LEU A 69 -13.16 -8.24 1.65
C LEU A 69 -14.32 -7.28 1.36
N ARG A 70 -14.60 -6.99 0.07
CA ARG A 70 -15.73 -6.15 -0.39
C ARG A 70 -15.81 -4.83 0.37
N TYR A 71 -14.73 -4.06 0.34
CA TYR A 71 -14.79 -2.66 0.78
C TYR A 71 -15.64 -1.85 -0.19
N LYS A 72 -16.38 -0.87 0.32
CA LYS A 72 -17.12 0.08 -0.52
C LYS A 72 -16.14 0.86 -1.39
N ASP A 73 -16.52 1.10 -2.65
CA ASP A 73 -15.74 1.83 -3.64
C ASP A 73 -14.29 1.31 -3.79
N PHE A 74 -14.12 -0.02 -3.72
CA PHE A 74 -12.82 -0.64 -3.91
C PHE A 74 -12.28 -0.33 -5.31
N GLN A 75 -11.07 0.24 -5.35
CA GLN A 75 -10.34 0.54 -6.56
C GLN A 75 -8.88 0.14 -6.40
N CYS A 76 -8.38 -0.70 -7.30
CA CYS A 76 -6.93 -0.88 -7.48
C CYS A 76 -6.42 0.31 -8.31
N ALA A 77 -6.16 1.43 -7.64
CA ALA A 77 -5.79 2.69 -8.25
C ALA A 77 -4.48 2.62 -9.04
N GLN A 78 -3.57 1.75 -8.60
CA GLN A 78 -2.37 1.38 -9.35
C GLN A 78 -2.23 -0.14 -9.29
N LYS A 79 -2.34 -0.79 -10.46
CA LYS A 79 -2.16 -2.23 -10.59
C LYS A 79 -0.74 -2.64 -10.18
N PRO A 80 -0.54 -3.89 -9.73
CA PRO A 80 0.78 -4.43 -9.48
C PRO A 80 1.73 -4.13 -10.64
N MET A 81 2.86 -3.49 -10.34
CA MET A 81 3.91 -3.19 -11.31
C MET A 81 5.27 -3.09 -10.63
N THR A 82 6.35 -3.35 -11.36
CA THR A 82 7.71 -3.18 -10.85
C THR A 82 8.10 -1.71 -10.85
N ARG A 83 8.66 -1.22 -9.73
CA ARG A 83 9.30 0.09 -9.63
C ARG A 83 10.53 0.06 -8.73
N PRO A 84 11.51 0.96 -8.94
CA PRO A 84 12.53 1.22 -7.95
C PRO A 84 11.89 1.83 -6.71
N VAL A 85 12.13 1.20 -5.56
CA VAL A 85 11.65 1.64 -4.25
C VAL A 85 12.86 1.83 -3.34
N ASN A 86 12.92 2.99 -2.69
CA ASN A 86 13.90 3.22 -1.63
C ASN A 86 13.49 2.39 -0.40
N VAL A 87 14.20 1.29 -0.18
CA VAL A 87 14.10 0.47 1.01
C VAL A 87 15.01 1.11 2.06
N ASP A 88 14.37 1.64 3.10
CA ASP A 88 15.08 2.17 4.25
C ASP A 88 15.28 1.05 5.28
N GLU A 89 16.52 0.66 5.52
CA GLU A 89 16.87 -0.40 6.49
C GLU A 89 16.52 0.01 7.94
N GLN A 90 16.36 1.31 8.20
CA GLN A 90 15.95 1.86 9.50
C GLN A 90 14.42 1.91 9.65
N THR A 91 13.71 1.77 8.54
CA THR A 91 12.27 1.56 8.49
C THR A 91 12.03 0.10 8.94
N LYS A 92 12.28 -0.15 10.24
CA LYS A 92 12.01 -1.38 10.99
C LYS A 92 10.51 -1.47 11.31
N TYR A 93 9.72 -1.46 10.24
CA TYR A 93 8.28 -1.50 10.28
C TYR A 93 7.91 -2.96 10.09
N ASP A 94 7.24 -3.53 11.10
CA ASP A 94 6.59 -4.83 11.00
C ASP A 94 5.89 -4.91 9.64
N GLY A 95 5.90 -6.06 8.95
CA GLY A 95 5.43 -6.15 7.56
C GLY A 95 3.99 -5.68 7.29
N PHE A 96 3.25 -5.27 8.33
CA PHE A 96 2.00 -4.54 8.26
C PHE A 96 2.02 -3.27 9.12
N ASN A 97 1.74 -2.12 8.50
CA ASN A 97 1.82 -0.80 9.09
C ASN A 97 0.52 -0.04 8.95
N GLU A 98 0.14 0.68 9.99
CA GLU A 98 -1.10 1.46 10.03
C GLU A 98 -0.79 2.92 10.38
N VAL A 99 -1.35 3.85 9.61
CA VAL A 99 -1.23 5.30 9.80
C VAL A 99 -2.61 5.94 9.93
N ALA A 100 -2.69 7.07 10.63
CA ALA A 100 -3.97 7.74 10.89
C ALA A 100 -4.37 8.71 9.77
N SER A 101 -3.38 9.30 9.09
CA SER A 101 -3.58 10.41 8.16
C SER A 101 -3.07 10.13 6.74
N VAL A 102 -3.62 10.87 5.77
CA VAL A 102 -3.10 10.88 4.40
C VAL A 102 -1.69 11.50 4.36
N THR A 103 -1.42 12.46 5.25
CA THR A 103 -0.12 13.13 5.37
C THR A 103 0.97 12.13 5.75
N GLU A 104 0.81 11.38 6.84
CA GLU A 104 1.74 10.31 7.24
C GLU A 104 1.95 9.29 6.13
N PHE A 105 0.86 8.89 5.44
CA PHE A 105 0.95 7.98 4.31
C PHE A 105 1.82 8.56 3.19
N SER A 106 1.64 9.84 2.87
CA SER A 106 2.39 10.54 1.84
C SER A 106 3.88 10.69 2.17
N GLU A 107 4.22 10.89 3.45
CA GLU A 107 5.60 10.95 3.93
C GLU A 107 6.31 9.61 3.74
N VAL A 108 5.61 8.49 3.98
CA VAL A 108 6.15 7.14 3.69
C VAL A 108 6.38 6.97 2.18
N MET A 109 5.42 7.39 1.35
CA MET A 109 5.57 7.33 -0.11
C MET A 109 6.74 8.19 -0.60
N GLN A 110 6.95 9.37 -0.01
CA GLN A 110 8.07 10.25 -0.33
C GLN A 110 9.41 9.61 0.03
N ARG A 111 9.54 9.06 1.24
CA ARG A 111 10.77 8.35 1.66
C ARG A 111 11.08 7.17 0.73
N LYS A 112 10.05 6.47 0.26
CA LYS A 112 10.15 5.38 -0.71
C LYS A 112 10.48 5.81 -2.15
N GLY A 113 10.50 7.11 -2.45
CA GLY A 113 10.73 7.62 -3.80
C GLY A 113 9.52 7.51 -4.73
N LEU A 114 8.32 7.33 -4.18
CA LEU A 114 7.08 7.04 -4.92
C LEU A 114 6.10 8.21 -5.01
N THR A 115 6.53 9.43 -4.65
CA THR A 115 5.66 10.63 -4.59
C THR A 115 4.80 10.83 -5.84
N ALA A 116 5.40 10.82 -7.03
CA ALA A 116 4.68 11.06 -8.29
C ALA A 116 3.67 9.95 -8.61
N TRP A 117 4.08 8.69 -8.42
CA TRP A 117 3.24 7.52 -8.65
C TRP A 117 2.04 7.48 -7.67
N TRP A 118 2.29 7.75 -6.40
CA TRP A 118 1.27 7.88 -5.37
C TRP A 118 0.27 8.99 -5.70
N LYS A 119 0.75 10.20 -6.02
CA LYS A 119 -0.11 11.34 -6.40
C LYS A 119 -1.00 11.01 -7.59
N ALA A 120 -0.45 10.37 -8.62
CA ALA A 120 -1.20 9.92 -9.79
C ALA A 120 -2.29 8.90 -9.41
N GLY A 121 -1.96 7.88 -8.61
CA GLY A 121 -2.95 6.91 -8.12
C GLY A 121 -4.04 7.53 -7.24
N MET A 122 -3.72 8.60 -6.52
CA MET A 122 -4.70 9.34 -5.73
C MET A 122 -5.55 10.32 -6.54
N GLY A 123 -5.22 10.54 -7.82
CA GLY A 123 -5.90 11.52 -8.67
C GLY A 123 -5.56 12.98 -8.32
N TYR A 124 -4.47 13.20 -7.59
CA TYR A 124 -3.92 14.53 -7.36
C TYR A 124 -3.31 15.01 -8.67
N LYS A 125 -4.09 15.71 -9.48
CA LYS A 125 -3.58 16.35 -10.70
C LYS A 125 -2.39 17.24 -10.29
N VAL A 126 -1.22 16.96 -10.84
CA VAL A 126 -0.23 18.03 -10.98
C VAL A 126 -0.86 18.96 -12.01
N LYS A 127 -1.30 20.15 -11.58
CA LYS A 127 -1.45 21.25 -12.53
C LYS A 127 -0.02 21.50 -13.03
N GLU A 128 0.23 21.14 -14.28
CA GLU A 128 1.34 21.73 -15.04
C GLU A 128 1.16 23.25 -15.13
#